data_AF-A0A6G8CUT6-F1
#
_entry.id   AF-A0A6G8CUT6-F1
#
_cell.length_a   1.000
_cell.length_b   1.000
_cell.length_c   1.000
_cell.angle_alpha   90.00
_cell.angle_beta   90.00
_cell.angle_gamma   90.00
#
_symmetry.space_group_name_H-M   'P 1'
#
loop_
_entity.id
_entity.type
_entity.pdbx_description
1 polymer ?
#
loop_
_entity_poly.entity_id
_entity_poly.type
_entity_poly.pdbx_seq_one_letter_code
_entity_poly.pdbx_strand_id
1 'polypeptide(L)'
;MALLSDAAAKQERWRAQNGSYATIVSDLRRGYGDLSEHGYCKLTVTADNGYTLTASRNGPQANDKKCGNYTLNALGTKGMADGTPGTLKDCWR
;
A
#
# COMPACT_ATOMS: atom_id res chain seq x y z
N MET A 1 -0.73 2.34 9.39
CA MET A 1 -0.37 2.20 7.96
C MET A 1 0.98 1.51 7.68
N ALA A 2 1.44 0.61 8.55
CA ALA A 2 2.80 0.05 8.44
C ALA A 2 3.04 -0.74 7.14
N LEU A 3 2.00 -1.39 6.60
CA LEU A 3 2.06 -2.15 5.34
C LEU A 3 2.59 -1.31 4.16
N LEU A 4 2.01 -0.13 3.94
CA LEU A 4 2.38 0.73 2.81
C LEU A 4 3.77 1.34 2.99
N SER A 5 4.14 1.71 4.21
CA SER A 5 5.48 2.21 4.51
C SER A 5 6.58 1.15 4.30
N ASP A 6 6.35 -0.10 4.74
CA ASP A 6 7.25 -1.23 4.48
C ASP A 6 7.39 -1.51 2.97
N ALA A 7 6.27 -1.51 2.24
CA ALA A 7 6.27 -1.73 0.80
C ALA A 7 6.96 -0.59 0.03
N ALA A 8 6.82 0.67 0.45
CA ALA A 8 7.52 1.81 -0.14
C ALA A 8 9.03 1.72 0.06
N ALA A 9 9.50 1.36 1.26
CA ALA A 9 10.94 1.14 1.48
C ALA A 9 11.50 0.02 0.58
N LYS A 10 10.71 -1.03 0.34
CA LYS A 10 11.09 -2.12 -0.57
C LYS A 10 11.07 -1.73 -2.04
N GLN A 11 10.20 -0.81 -2.45
CA GLN A 11 10.23 -0.22 -3.79
C GLN A 11 11.56 0.51 -4.03
N GLU A 12 11.99 1.34 -3.07
CA GLU A 12 13.27 2.05 -3.20
C GLU A 12 14.46 1.10 -3.23
N ARG A 13 14.46 0.07 -2.38
CA ARG A 13 15.49 -0.98 -2.42
C ARG A 13 15.52 -1.70 -3.78
N TRP A 14 14.35 -2.07 -4.30
CA TRP A 14 14.25 -2.74 -5.60
C TRP A 14 14.76 -1.85 -6.73
N ARG A 15 14.38 -0.57 -6.74
CA ARG A 15 14.86 0.41 -7.70
C ARG A 15 16.36 0.60 -7.63
N ALA A 16 16.95 0.64 -6.44
CA ALA A 16 18.40 0.73 -6.27
C ALA A 16 19.15 -0.48 -6.87
N GLN A 17 18.51 -1.66 -6.92
CA GLN A 17 19.11 -2.89 -7.44
C GLN A 17 18.84 -3.13 -8.94
N ASN A 18 17.69 -2.68 -9.44
CA ASN A 18 17.19 -3.05 -10.77
C ASN A 18 17.02 -1.86 -11.73
N GLY A 19 17.19 -0.62 -11.24
CA GLY A 19 17.04 0.60 -12.04
C GLY A 19 15.60 1.04 -12.31
N SER A 20 14.60 0.23 -11.96
CA SER A 20 13.17 0.52 -12.10
C SER A 20 12.40 0.13 -10.84
N TYR A 21 11.19 0.66 -10.66
CA TYR A 21 10.31 0.21 -9.58
C TYR A 21 9.71 -1.17 -9.88
N ALA A 22 9.40 -1.92 -8.83
CA ALA A 22 8.75 -3.22 -8.98
C ALA A 22 7.31 -3.01 -9.45
N THR A 23 6.87 -3.82 -10.41
CA THR A 23 5.49 -3.81 -10.93
C THR A 23 4.64 -4.92 -10.33
N ILE A 24 5.27 -5.87 -9.64
CA ILE A 24 4.65 -7.04 -9.01
C ILE A 24 5.02 -7.11 -7.53
N VAL A 25 4.06 -7.42 -6.67
CA VAL A 25 4.25 -7.41 -5.21
C VAL A 25 5.29 -8.46 -4.75
N SER A 26 5.39 -9.58 -5.45
CA SER A 26 6.35 -10.66 -5.13
C SER A 26 7.82 -10.20 -5.18
N ASP A 27 8.12 -9.23 -6.05
CA ASP A 27 9.46 -8.68 -6.24
C ASP A 27 9.92 -7.84 -5.05
N LEU A 28 8.99 -7.31 -4.26
CA LEU A 28 9.29 -6.61 -3.01
C LEU A 28 9.84 -7.55 -1.93
N ARG A 29 9.76 -8.88 -2.11
CA ARG A 29 10.25 -9.91 -1.18
C ARG A 29 9.81 -9.63 0.26
N ARG A 30 8.50 -9.44 0.46
CA ARG A 30 7.89 -9.21 1.78
C ARG A 30 7.71 -10.54 2.51
N GLY A 31 7.93 -10.55 3.83
CA GLY A 31 7.77 -11.75 4.65
C GLY A 31 6.34 -12.33 4.67
N TYR A 32 5.33 -11.47 4.43
CA TYR A 32 3.92 -11.84 4.36
C TYR A 32 3.34 -11.75 2.93
N GLY A 33 4.21 -11.73 1.91
CA GLY A 33 3.79 -11.60 0.51
C GLY A 33 2.96 -10.34 0.24
N ASP A 34 1.77 -10.52 -0.31
CA ASP A 34 0.81 -9.47 -0.59
C ASP A 34 -0.14 -9.17 0.59
N LEU A 35 0.00 -9.82 1.74
CA LEU A 35 -0.83 -9.54 2.91
C LEU A 35 -0.11 -8.64 3.92
N SER A 36 -0.88 -7.97 4.78
CA SER A 36 -0.38 -7.47 6.05
C SER A 36 -0.09 -8.64 6.99
N GLU A 37 0.69 -8.41 8.05
CA GLU A 37 1.10 -9.42 9.03
C GLU A 37 -0.08 -10.27 9.56
N HIS A 38 -1.23 -9.65 9.80
CA HIS A 38 -2.45 -10.33 10.27
C HIS A 38 -3.51 -10.53 9.18
N GLY A 39 -3.17 -10.32 7.91
CA GLY A 39 -4.08 -10.53 6.78
C GLY A 39 -5.21 -9.49 6.64
N TYR A 40 -5.24 -8.43 7.44
CA TYR A 40 -6.26 -7.38 7.40
C TYR A 40 -6.25 -6.51 6.14
N CYS A 41 -5.14 -6.48 5.41
CA CYS A 41 -5.06 -5.77 4.14
C CYS A 41 -4.31 -6.60 3.11
N LYS A 42 -4.68 -6.43 1.85
CA LYS A 42 -3.99 -6.96 0.68
C LYS A 42 -3.34 -5.82 -0.10
N LEU A 43 -2.04 -5.95 -0.36
CA LEU A 43 -1.20 -5.03 -1.09
C LEU A 43 -1.30 -5.31 -2.59
N THR A 44 -1.44 -4.27 -3.39
CA THR A 44 -1.23 -4.29 -4.84
C THR A 44 -0.28 -3.17 -5.24
N VAL A 45 0.37 -3.33 -6.39
CA VAL A 45 1.23 -2.32 -7.01
C VAL A 45 0.68 -2.01 -8.40
N THR A 46 0.53 -0.73 -8.69
CA THR A 46 0.33 -0.23 -10.05
C THR A 46 1.53 0.62 -10.42
N ALA A 47 2.21 0.32 -11.52
CA ALA A 47 3.33 1.10 -12.01
C ALA A 47 2.90 2.00 -13.17
N ASP A 48 3.03 3.31 -12.99
CA ASP A 48 2.81 4.33 -14.02
C ASP A 48 3.73 5.51 -13.72
N ASN A 49 4.83 5.63 -14.49
CA ASN A 49 5.87 6.65 -14.30
C ASN A 49 6.34 6.81 -12.83
N GLY A 50 6.40 5.68 -12.12
CA GLY A 50 6.50 5.60 -10.67
C GLY A 50 5.75 4.37 -10.16
N TYR A 51 5.24 4.43 -8.93
CA TYR A 51 4.34 3.41 -8.39
C TYR A 51 3.22 4.04 -7.56
N THR A 52 2.10 3.33 -7.50
CA THR A 52 1.07 3.48 -6.46
C THR A 52 0.88 2.14 -5.77
N LEU A 53 1.13 2.13 -4.47
CA LEU A 53 0.81 1.02 -3.59
C LEU A 53 -0.62 1.18 -3.11
N THR A 54 -1.41 0.11 -3.16
CA THR A 54 -2.77 0.09 -2.60
C THR A 54 -2.88 -0.98 -1.54
N ALA A 55 -3.32 -0.63 -0.35
CA ALA A 55 -3.71 -1.57 0.71
C ALA A 55 -5.23 -1.68 0.72
N SER A 56 -5.73 -2.72 0.06
CA SER A 56 -7.14 -3.08 0.03
C SER A 56 -7.54 -3.78 1.31
N ARG A 57 -8.68 -3.41 1.88
CA ARG A 57 -9.20 -4.05 3.10
C ARG A 57 -9.46 -5.53 2.85
N ASN A 58 -9.08 -6.38 3.81
CA ASN A 58 -9.23 -7.82 3.74
C ASN A 58 -9.68 -8.40 5.09
N GLY A 59 -10.35 -9.54 5.05
CA GLY A 59 -10.88 -10.18 6.26
C GLY A 59 -11.76 -9.23 7.10
N PRO A 60 -11.59 -9.17 8.43
CA PRO A 60 -12.38 -8.30 9.31
C PRO A 60 -12.34 -6.81 8.94
N GLN A 61 -11.23 -6.35 8.37
CA GLN A 61 -11.06 -4.95 7.97
C GLN A 61 -11.99 -4.56 6.82
N ALA A 62 -12.56 -5.52 6.07
CA ALA A 62 -13.54 -5.22 5.01
C ALA A 62 -14.76 -4.41 5.53
N ASN A 63 -15.03 -4.49 6.84
CA ASN A 63 -16.08 -3.74 7.53
C ASN A 63 -15.69 -2.29 7.87
N ASP A 64 -14.43 -1.88 7.69
CA ASP A 64 -14.03 -0.48 7.81
C ASP A 64 -14.62 0.31 6.64
N LYS A 65 -15.79 0.89 6.89
CA LYS A 65 -16.45 1.81 5.98
C LYS A 65 -15.90 3.23 6.12
N LYS A 66 -15.21 3.55 7.22
CA LYS A 66 -14.76 4.90 7.54
C LYS A 66 -13.57 5.32 6.70
N CYS A 67 -12.54 4.49 6.61
CA CYS A 67 -11.29 4.86 5.95
C CYS A 67 -11.06 4.17 4.62
N GLY A 68 -11.65 2.99 4.46
CA GLY A 68 -11.61 2.29 3.20
C GLY A 68 -10.21 1.75 2.84
N ASN A 69 -9.89 1.77 1.55
CA ASN A 69 -8.57 1.35 1.05
C ASN A 69 -7.60 2.51 1.22
N TYR A 70 -6.32 2.18 1.36
CA TYR A 70 -5.27 3.17 1.52
C TYR A 70 -4.32 3.15 0.33
N THR A 71 -3.80 4.30 -0.06
CA THR A 71 -2.82 4.39 -1.16
C THR A 71 -1.59 5.20 -0.77
N LEU A 72 -0.44 4.81 -1.32
CA LEU A 72 0.83 5.55 -1.18
C LEU A 72 1.57 5.51 -2.50
N ASN A 73 1.90 6.67 -3.07
CA ASN A 73 2.68 6.73 -4.30
C ASN A 73 4.18 6.97 -4.05
N ALA A 74 4.97 6.90 -5.11
CA ALA A 74 6.41 7.13 -5.08
C ALA A 74 6.84 8.55 -4.60
N LEU A 75 5.92 9.52 -4.60
CA LEU A 75 6.16 10.87 -4.08
C LEU A 75 5.80 11.02 -2.59
N GLY A 76 5.36 9.93 -1.94
CA GLY A 76 4.89 9.96 -0.56
C GLY A 76 3.49 10.55 -0.40
N THR A 77 2.74 10.78 -1.49
CA THR A 77 1.34 11.21 -1.43
C THR A 77 0.51 10.06 -0.86
N LYS A 78 -0.09 10.34 0.29
CA LYS A 78 -1.02 9.46 0.98
C LYS A 78 -2.42 9.66 0.41
N GLY A 79 -3.15 8.56 0.20
CA GLY A 79 -4.54 8.59 -0.24
C GLY A 79 -5.40 7.59 0.52
N MET A 80 -6.70 7.70 0.33
CA MET A 80 -7.68 6.78 0.87
C MET A 80 -8.84 6.62 -0.11
N ALA A 81 -9.73 5.65 0.11
CA ALA A 81 -10.87 5.44 -0.75
C ALA A 81 -11.82 6.65 -0.73
N ASP A 82 -12.19 7.12 -1.92
CA ASP A 82 -13.17 8.19 -2.10
C ASP A 82 -14.55 7.79 -1.56
N GLY A 83 -15.35 8.80 -1.18
CA GLY A 83 -16.72 8.60 -0.71
C GLY A 83 -16.86 7.90 0.64
N THR A 84 -15.77 7.76 1.39
CA THR A 84 -15.80 7.24 2.76
C THR A 84 -15.97 8.40 3.77
N PRO A 85 -16.62 8.20 4.93
CA PRO A 85 -16.91 9.26 5.90
C PRO A 85 -15.70 9.69 6.74
N GLY A 86 -14.55 9.02 6.62
CA GLY A 86 -13.30 9.41 7.26
C GLY A 86 -12.56 10.49 6.48
N THR A 87 -11.59 11.14 7.15
CA THR A 87 -10.68 12.08 6.49
C THR A 87 -9.29 11.46 6.33
N LEU A 88 -8.52 11.94 5.36
CA LEU A 88 -7.15 11.46 5.13
C LEU A 88 -6.31 11.58 6.42
N LYS A 89 -6.44 12.69 7.13
CA LYS A 89 -5.73 12.94 8.40
C LYS A 89 -6.14 11.95 9.48
N ASP A 90 -7.42 11.60 9.59
CA ASP A 90 -7.90 10.68 10.62
C ASP A 90 -7.53 9.22 10.35
N CYS A 91 -7.49 8.85 9.08
CA CYS A 91 -7.23 7.49 8.64
C CYS A 91 -5.73 7.19 8.53
N TRP A 92 -4.88 8.22 8.35
CA TRP A 92 -3.41 8.11 8.29
C TRP A 92 -2.69 8.50 9.59
N ARG A 93 -3.37 8.43 10.74
CA ARG A 93 -2.74 8.66 12.06
C ARG A 93 -1.71 7.58 12.42
#